data_AF-A0A423PS15-F1
#
_entry.id   AF-A0A423PS15-F1
#
_cell.length_a   1.000
_cell.length_b   1.000
_cell.length_c   1.000
_cell.angle_alpha   90.00
_cell.angle_beta   90.00
_cell.angle_gamma   90.00
#
_symmetry.space_group_name_H-M   'P 1'
#
loop_
_entity.id
_entity.type
_entity.pdbx_description
1 polymer ?
#
loop_
_entity_poly.entity_id
_entity_poly.type
_entity_poly.pdbx_seq_one_letter_code
_entity_poly.pdbx_strand_id
1 'polypeptide(L)'
;MNHCPAPHTQRGFILVTSLIFLVVLTLLAVTAISSATLQQRMAANQQDKAEALDRANSALAYVGHLLRDKRLGSCHAALGAAAGSAADCPQVLPNLPIRLAGPQTPDTPARYLGDAFWSAGPTAQYAAPGSNARTDYVVEALPGEMTVLNARPDRWRFRVTARTGGGGGRAGRAVAQMIFEVAR
;
A
#
# COMPACT_ATOMS: atom_id res chain seq x y z
N MET A 1 -61.69 -42.17 55.63
CA MET A 1 -61.70 -41.04 54.68
C MET A 1 -60.55 -41.20 53.71
N ASN A 2 -60.89 -41.07 52.43
CA ASN A 2 -60.08 -41.11 51.22
C ASN A 2 -58.71 -40.44 51.35
N HIS A 3 -57.69 -40.87 50.60
CA HIS A 3 -56.84 -40.05 49.71
C HIS A 3 -56.03 -40.99 48.80
N CYS A 4 -56.32 -40.92 47.50
CA CYS A 4 -55.69 -41.70 46.43
C CYS A 4 -54.60 -40.83 45.76
N PRO A 5 -53.34 -41.26 45.66
CA PRO A 5 -52.33 -40.55 44.87
C PRO A 5 -52.31 -41.09 43.44
N ALA A 6 -52.65 -40.22 42.48
CA ALA A 6 -52.51 -40.51 41.05
C ALA A 6 -51.02 -40.49 40.65
N PRO A 7 -50.51 -41.50 39.91
CA PRO A 7 -49.13 -41.50 39.43
C PRO A 7 -48.99 -40.51 38.26
N HIS A 8 -48.26 -39.42 38.50
CA HIS A 8 -47.89 -38.45 37.47
C HIS A 8 -46.86 -39.05 36.50
N THR A 9 -47.32 -39.43 35.30
CA THR A 9 -46.52 -39.86 34.16
C THR A 9 -46.13 -38.66 33.29
N GLN A 10 -45.12 -37.89 33.70
CA GLN A 10 -44.46 -36.92 32.84
C GLN A 10 -42.96 -36.88 33.11
N ARG A 11 -42.17 -37.66 32.36
CA ARG A 11 -40.69 -37.61 32.45
C ARG A 11 -39.93 -37.69 31.11
N GLY A 12 -40.59 -37.71 29.96
CA GLY A 12 -39.91 -37.81 28.66
C GLY A 12 -39.75 -36.49 27.88
N PHE A 13 -40.72 -35.56 28.00
CA PHE A 13 -40.82 -34.43 27.07
C PHE A 13 -39.88 -33.27 27.38
N ILE A 14 -39.55 -33.05 28.66
CA ILE A 14 -38.68 -31.95 29.10
C ILE A 14 -37.28 -32.06 28.49
N LEU A 15 -36.70 -33.27 28.45
CA LEU A 15 -35.39 -33.51 27.88
C LEU A 15 -35.34 -33.09 26.40
N VAL A 16 -36.37 -33.48 25.63
CA VAL A 16 -36.49 -33.15 24.20
C VAL A 16 -36.59 -31.64 23.98
N THR A 17 -37.46 -30.96 24.74
CA THR A 17 -37.59 -29.50 24.64
C THR A 17 -36.30 -28.78 25.02
N SER A 18 -35.62 -29.21 26.10
CA SER A 18 -34.35 -28.62 26.51
C SER A 18 -33.24 -28.80 25.47
N LEU A 19 -33.19 -29.96 24.81
CA LEU A 19 -32.24 -30.23 23.73
C LEU A 19 -32.53 -29.36 22.50
N ILE A 20 -33.80 -29.21 22.12
CA ILE A 20 -34.20 -28.33 21.01
C ILE A 20 -33.79 -26.88 21.31
N PHE A 21 -34.10 -26.38 22.51
CA PHE A 21 -33.70 -25.02 22.90
C PHE A 21 -32.17 -24.85 22.92
N LEU A 22 -31.43 -25.83 23.44
CA LEU A 22 -29.97 -25.79 23.43
C LEU A 22 -29.42 -25.72 22.00
N VAL A 23 -29.94 -26.54 21.08
CA VAL A 23 -29.52 -26.54 19.67
C VAL A 23 -29.88 -25.22 18.98
N VAL A 24 -31.06 -24.67 19.24
CA VAL A 24 -31.44 -23.36 18.68
C VAL A 24 -30.51 -22.26 19.19
N LEU A 25 -30.20 -22.23 20.49
CA LEU A 25 -29.28 -21.26 21.06
C LEU A 25 -27.85 -21.41 20.52
N THR A 26 -27.35 -22.64 20.34
CA THR A 26 -26.02 -22.85 19.77
C THR A 26 -25.96 -22.40 18.31
N LEU A 27 -26.98 -22.67 17.51
CA LEU A 27 -27.05 -22.19 16.12
C LEU A 27 -27.06 -20.66 16.05
N LEU A 28 -27.83 -19.99 16.91
CA LEU A 28 -27.85 -18.53 17.01
C LEU A 28 -26.47 -17.98 17.41
N ALA A 29 -25.84 -18.58 18.42
CA ALA A 29 -24.50 -18.19 18.89
C ALA A 29 -23.44 -18.36 17.80
N VAL A 30 -23.41 -19.50 17.10
CA VAL A 30 -22.47 -19.78 15.99
C VAL A 30 -22.66 -18.78 14.85
N THR A 31 -23.90 -18.45 14.51
CA THR A 31 -24.21 -17.49 13.44
C THR A 31 -23.76 -16.06 13.83
N ALA A 32 -23.96 -15.66 15.08
CA ALA A 32 -23.46 -14.38 15.58
C ALA A 32 -21.92 -14.32 15.54
N ILE A 33 -21.23 -15.37 16.02
CA ILE A 33 -19.76 -15.44 16.03
C ILE A 33 -19.19 -15.43 14.61
N SER A 34 -19.80 -16.15 13.67
CA SER A 34 -19.33 -16.19 12.28
C SER A 34 -19.40 -14.81 11.62
N SER A 35 -20.49 -14.07 11.86
CA SER A 35 -20.65 -12.70 11.36
C SER A 35 -19.60 -11.73 11.93
N ALA A 36 -19.37 -11.78 13.25
CA ALA A 36 -18.36 -10.97 13.91
C ALA A 36 -16.94 -11.29 13.40
N THR A 37 -16.65 -12.57 13.15
CA THR A 37 -15.35 -12.99 12.61
C THR A 37 -15.12 -12.45 11.19
N LEU A 38 -16.15 -12.44 10.34
CA LEU A 38 -16.06 -11.86 9.00
C LEU A 38 -15.84 -10.35 9.05
N GLN A 39 -16.59 -9.65 9.90
CA GLN A 39 -16.42 -8.21 10.10
C GLN A 39 -15.01 -7.87 10.60
N GLN A 40 -14.47 -8.64 11.54
CA GLN A 40 -13.11 -8.45 12.03
C GLN A 40 -12.06 -8.63 10.93
N ARG A 41 -12.21 -9.65 10.06
CA ARG A 41 -11.29 -9.86 8.93
C ARG A 41 -11.38 -8.75 7.90
N MET A 42 -12.59 -8.24 7.62
CA MET A 42 -12.77 -7.08 6.73
C MET A 42 -12.15 -5.82 7.32
N ALA A 43 -12.36 -5.55 8.61
CA ALA A 43 -11.77 -4.41 9.32
C ALA A 43 -10.24 -4.48 9.32
N ALA A 44 -9.66 -5.65 9.63
CA ALA A 44 -8.22 -5.87 9.58
C ALA A 44 -7.65 -5.64 8.17
N ASN A 45 -8.27 -6.23 7.15
CA ASN A 45 -7.85 -6.03 5.76
C ASN A 45 -7.94 -4.56 5.32
N GLN A 46 -8.97 -3.84 5.76
CA GLN A 46 -9.12 -2.42 5.48
C GLN A 46 -8.04 -1.58 6.18
N GLN A 47 -7.74 -1.90 7.43
CA GLN A 47 -6.67 -1.26 8.19
C GLN A 47 -5.30 -1.51 7.56
N ASP A 48 -4.99 -2.76 7.17
CA ASP A 48 -3.73 -3.12 6.53
C ASP A 48 -3.52 -2.37 5.21
N LYS A 49 -4.59 -2.19 4.42
CA LYS A 49 -4.56 -1.41 3.17
C LYS A 49 -4.34 0.08 3.44
N ALA A 50 -5.03 0.64 4.42
CA ALA A 50 -4.89 2.04 4.79
C ALA A 50 -3.47 2.34 5.28
N GLU A 51 -2.91 1.48 6.12
CA GLU A 51 -1.53 1.60 6.62
C GLU A 51 -0.51 1.47 5.48
N ALA A 52 -0.71 0.53 4.55
CA ALA A 52 0.15 0.38 3.39
C ALA A 52 0.16 1.63 2.50
N LEU A 53 -0.99 2.30 2.35
CA LEU A 53 -1.12 3.53 1.56
C LEU A 53 -0.53 4.74 2.30
N ASP A 54 -0.74 4.86 3.61
CA ASP A 54 -0.12 5.90 4.44
C ASP A 54 1.41 5.82 4.36
N ARG A 55 1.97 4.61 4.48
CA ARG A 55 3.41 4.36 4.29
C ARG A 55 3.89 4.77 2.89
N ALA A 56 3.17 4.41 1.83
CA ALA A 56 3.51 4.82 0.48
C ALA A 56 3.49 6.35 0.31
N ASN A 57 2.47 7.03 0.84
CA ASN A 57 2.36 8.49 0.80
C ASN A 57 3.46 9.18 1.61
N SER A 58 3.86 8.61 2.74
CA SER A 58 4.97 9.14 3.55
C SER A 58 6.30 9.11 2.78
N ALA A 59 6.54 8.04 2.00
CA ALA A 59 7.71 7.94 1.13
C ALA A 59 7.64 8.98 -0.01
N LEU A 60 6.46 9.19 -0.61
CA LEU A 60 6.28 10.23 -1.64
C LEU A 60 6.55 11.63 -1.08
N ALA A 61 6.07 11.92 0.14
CA ALA A 61 6.34 13.19 0.80
C ALA A 61 7.84 13.39 1.08
N TYR A 62 8.53 12.34 1.55
CA TYR A 62 9.98 12.35 1.76
C TYR A 62 10.74 12.64 0.45
N VAL A 63 10.41 11.94 -0.63
CA VAL A 63 11.03 12.17 -1.94
C VAL A 63 10.72 13.58 -2.46
N GLY A 64 9.49 14.06 -2.27
CA GLY A 64 9.10 15.42 -2.63
C GLY A 64 9.93 16.49 -1.90
N HIS A 65 10.36 16.23 -0.66
CA HIS A 65 11.32 17.09 0.05
C HIS A 65 12.71 17.02 -0.58
N LEU A 66 13.22 15.83 -0.90
CA LEU A 66 14.52 15.67 -1.57
C LEU A 66 14.58 16.36 -2.93
N LEU A 67 13.49 16.28 -3.70
CA LEU A 67 13.35 16.94 -5.00
C LEU A 67 13.37 18.47 -4.92
N ARG A 68 13.12 19.07 -3.76
CA ARG A 68 13.20 20.53 -3.57
C ARG A 68 14.56 20.99 -3.06
N ASP A 69 15.50 20.08 -2.79
CA ASP A 69 16.86 20.46 -2.40
C ASP A 69 17.53 21.22 -3.55
N LYS A 70 18.14 22.36 -3.22
CA LYS A 70 18.86 23.21 -4.20
C LYS A 70 20.00 22.48 -4.89
N ARG A 71 20.53 21.42 -4.27
CA ARG A 71 21.55 20.55 -4.86
C ARG A 71 21.08 19.86 -6.14
N LEU A 72 19.77 19.69 -6.35
CA LEU A 72 19.23 19.11 -7.59
C LEU A 72 19.61 19.95 -8.83
N GLY A 73 19.79 21.27 -8.68
CA GLY A 73 20.25 22.14 -9.77
C GLY A 73 21.63 21.77 -10.30
N SER A 74 22.49 21.13 -9.49
CA SER A 74 23.79 20.62 -9.96
C SER A 74 23.67 19.47 -10.96
N CYS A 75 22.47 18.87 -11.09
CA CYS A 75 22.19 17.75 -11.98
C CYS A 75 21.52 18.17 -13.30
N HIS A 76 21.46 19.47 -13.59
CA HIS A 76 20.80 20.04 -14.76
C HIS A 76 21.30 19.44 -16.09
N ALA A 77 22.60 19.23 -16.24
CA ALA A 77 23.21 18.68 -17.46
C ALA A 77 22.81 17.22 -17.72
N ALA A 78 22.77 16.38 -16.67
CA ALA A 78 22.41 14.97 -16.77
C ALA A 78 20.92 14.77 -17.09
N LEU A 79 20.06 15.64 -16.55
CA LEU A 79 18.62 15.59 -16.80
C LEU A 79 18.23 16.18 -18.19
N GLY A 80 19.09 17.02 -18.79
CA GLY A 80 18.88 17.62 -20.11
C GLY A 80 19.43 16.81 -21.28
N ALA A 81 20.31 15.84 -21.01
CA ALA A 81 20.82 14.94 -22.03
C ALA A 81 19.77 13.85 -22.36
N ALA A 82 19.48 13.67 -23.66
CA ALA A 82 18.65 12.58 -24.12
C ALA A 82 19.21 11.24 -23.63
N ALA A 83 18.31 10.38 -23.13
CA ALA A 83 18.60 9.10 -22.50
C ALA A 83 19.79 8.35 -23.13
N GLY A 84 20.85 8.15 -22.36
CA GLY A 84 22.04 7.44 -22.83
C GLY A 84 23.18 7.36 -21.83
N SER A 85 23.30 8.29 -20.89
CA SER A 85 24.26 8.19 -19.80
C SER A 85 23.54 8.31 -18.46
N ALA A 86 23.50 7.20 -17.72
CA ALA A 86 23.29 7.19 -16.28
C ALA A 86 24.46 7.84 -15.51
N ALA A 87 25.12 8.84 -16.11
CA ALA A 87 26.32 9.44 -15.57
C ALA A 87 25.96 10.75 -14.85
N ASP A 88 25.82 10.59 -13.54
CA ASP A 88 26.17 11.57 -12.52
C ASP A 88 25.39 12.89 -12.54
N CYS A 89 24.13 12.81 -12.11
CA CYS A 89 23.79 13.63 -10.95
C CYS A 89 24.75 13.14 -9.86
N PRO A 90 25.79 13.90 -9.47
CA PRO A 90 26.79 13.36 -8.56
C PRO A 90 26.10 12.84 -7.31
N GLN A 91 26.77 11.95 -6.58
CA GLN A 91 26.37 11.27 -5.33
C GLN A 91 25.85 12.20 -4.19
N VAL A 92 25.57 13.46 -4.49
CA VAL A 92 25.01 14.54 -3.69
C VAL A 92 23.65 14.17 -3.09
N LEU A 93 22.87 13.31 -3.75
CA LEU A 93 21.68 12.69 -3.17
C LEU A 93 21.79 11.15 -3.23
N PRO A 94 22.48 10.51 -2.27
CA PRO A 94 22.67 9.05 -2.26
C PRO A 94 21.35 8.28 -2.12
N ASN A 95 20.30 8.97 -1.66
CA ASN A 95 18.95 8.45 -1.49
C ASN A 95 17.98 9.01 -2.55
N LEU A 96 18.43 9.38 -3.74
CA LEU A 96 17.54 9.84 -4.80
C LEU A 96 17.95 9.26 -6.16
N PRO A 97 17.66 7.97 -6.42
CA PRO A 97 17.90 7.38 -7.71
C PRO A 97 16.95 7.99 -8.74
N ILE A 98 17.48 8.82 -9.64
CA ILE A 98 16.73 9.39 -10.75
C ILE A 98 17.01 8.58 -12.01
N ARG A 99 15.96 8.07 -12.62
CA ARG A 99 16.00 7.41 -13.93
C ARG A 99 15.39 8.32 -14.98
N LEU A 100 16.00 8.43 -16.17
CA LEU A 100 15.36 9.11 -17.29
C LEU A 100 14.26 8.20 -17.87
N ALA A 101 13.02 8.68 -17.92
CA ALA A 101 11.94 7.98 -18.58
C ALA A 101 12.13 8.10 -20.11
N GLY A 102 12.48 7.01 -20.78
CA GLY A 102 12.54 6.95 -22.24
C GLY A 102 11.13 6.87 -22.87
N PRO A 103 10.99 7.11 -24.18
CA PRO A 103 9.70 7.08 -24.91
C PRO A 103 8.94 5.75 -24.85
N GLN A 104 9.58 4.69 -24.38
CA GLN A 104 9.11 3.30 -24.42
C GLN A 104 8.90 2.70 -23.02
N THR A 105 8.79 3.50 -21.96
CA THR A 105 8.45 2.94 -20.64
C THR A 105 6.93 2.88 -20.49
N PRO A 106 6.27 1.72 -20.73
CA PRO A 106 4.83 1.61 -20.49
C PRO A 106 4.53 1.98 -19.04
N ASP A 107 3.69 2.99 -18.85
CA ASP A 107 3.18 3.45 -17.56
C ASP A 107 1.89 2.70 -17.22
N THR A 108 1.95 1.37 -17.26
CA THR A 108 0.80 0.54 -16.89
C THR A 108 0.84 0.27 -15.39
N PRO A 109 -0.30 0.32 -14.67
CA PRO A 109 -0.35 0.01 -13.25
C PRO A 109 0.26 -1.36 -12.89
N ALA A 110 0.14 -2.34 -13.80
CA ALA A 110 0.71 -3.69 -13.66
C ALA A 110 2.25 -3.69 -13.52
N ARG A 111 2.94 -2.73 -14.13
CA ARG A 111 4.41 -2.63 -14.09
C ARG A 111 4.93 -2.44 -12.67
N TYR A 112 4.31 -1.53 -11.90
CA TYR A 112 4.78 -1.17 -10.57
C TYR A 112 4.27 -2.14 -9.49
N LEU A 113 3.26 -2.95 -9.80
CA LEU A 113 2.79 -4.01 -8.90
C LEU A 113 3.74 -5.22 -8.90
N GLY A 114 4.37 -5.54 -10.03
CA GLY A 114 5.28 -6.69 -10.17
C GLY A 114 6.65 -6.49 -9.52
N ASP A 115 7.23 -7.56 -8.97
CA ASP A 115 8.53 -7.51 -8.27
C ASP A 115 9.71 -7.27 -9.21
N ALA A 116 9.63 -7.76 -10.45
CA ALA A 116 10.68 -7.64 -11.46
C ALA A 116 11.10 -6.18 -11.74
N PHE A 117 10.16 -5.23 -11.67
CA PHE A 117 10.48 -3.81 -11.85
C PHE A 117 11.37 -3.29 -10.73
N TRP A 118 11.09 -3.68 -9.49
CA TRP A 118 11.78 -3.17 -8.30
C TRP A 118 13.16 -3.80 -8.10
N SER A 119 13.38 -5.01 -8.63
CA SER A 119 14.67 -5.69 -8.59
C SER A 119 15.63 -5.31 -9.72
N ALA A 120 15.14 -4.73 -10.82
CA ALA A 120 15.92 -4.49 -12.04
C ALA A 120 16.37 -3.03 -12.25
N GLY A 121 15.90 -2.10 -11.41
CA GLY A 121 16.14 -0.67 -11.59
C GLY A 121 16.82 -0.01 -10.39
N PRO A 122 17.30 1.25 -10.56
CA PRO A 122 17.78 2.04 -9.44
C PRO A 122 16.58 2.44 -8.57
N THR A 123 16.32 1.62 -7.55
CA THR A 123 15.30 1.85 -6.52
C THR A 123 15.99 2.19 -5.21
N ALA A 124 15.34 2.98 -4.38
CA ALA A 124 15.82 3.28 -3.04
C ALA A 124 14.72 3.03 -2.02
N GLN A 125 15.11 2.95 -0.75
CA GLN A 125 14.21 2.60 0.34
C GLN A 125 14.04 3.75 1.31
N TYR A 126 12.80 3.95 1.74
CA TYR A 126 12.44 4.86 2.81
C TYR A 126 11.83 4.08 3.96
N ALA A 127 12.27 4.38 5.17
CA ALA A 127 11.65 3.92 6.40
C ALA A 127 11.26 5.16 7.21
N ALA A 128 10.00 5.22 7.63
CA ALA A 128 9.53 6.32 8.46
C ALA A 128 10.28 6.32 9.81
N PRO A 129 10.57 7.49 10.41
CA PRO A 129 11.20 7.56 11.73
C PRO A 129 10.43 6.71 12.75
N GLY A 130 11.14 5.84 13.47
CA GLY A 130 10.53 4.93 14.45
C GLY A 130 9.87 3.68 13.86
N SER A 131 9.95 3.45 12.54
CA SER A 131 9.45 2.25 11.88
C SER A 131 10.57 1.50 11.17
N ASN A 132 10.52 0.16 11.23
CA ASN A 132 11.38 -0.72 10.43
C ASN A 132 10.73 -1.10 9.09
N ALA A 133 9.51 -0.66 8.82
CA ALA A 133 8.81 -0.93 7.57
C ALA A 133 9.45 -0.11 6.44
N ARG A 134 10.00 -0.83 5.46
CA ARG A 134 10.64 -0.23 4.29
C ARG A 134 9.66 -0.09 3.14
N THR A 135 9.71 1.06 2.48
CA THR A 135 8.95 1.40 1.28
C THR A 135 9.94 1.65 0.17
N ASP A 136 9.83 0.88 -0.91
CA ASP A 136 10.67 1.06 -2.09
C ASP A 136 10.10 2.25 -2.89
N TYR A 137 10.97 3.08 -3.45
CA TYR A 137 10.57 4.16 -4.35
C TYR A 137 11.53 4.30 -5.52
N VAL A 138 11.02 4.88 -6.60
CA VAL A 138 11.75 5.20 -7.81
C VAL A 138 11.38 6.61 -8.25
N VAL A 139 12.35 7.35 -8.76
CA VAL A 139 12.14 8.67 -9.36
C VAL A 139 12.44 8.58 -10.84
N GLU A 140 11.46 8.93 -11.67
CA GLU A 140 11.57 8.95 -13.11
C GLU A 140 11.47 10.40 -13.60
N ALA A 141 12.53 10.92 -14.22
CA ALA A 141 12.49 12.21 -14.90
C ALA A 141 11.68 12.08 -16.19
N LEU A 142 10.64 12.90 -16.32
CA LEU A 142 9.72 12.86 -17.46
C LEU A 142 10.20 13.86 -18.53
N PRO A 143 10.14 13.49 -19.83
CA PRO A 143 10.50 14.41 -20.90
C PRO A 143 9.55 15.61 -20.92
N GLY A 144 10.07 16.78 -21.28
CA GLY A 144 9.32 18.04 -21.33
C GLY A 144 8.13 18.05 -22.30
N GLU A 145 8.10 17.12 -23.25
CA GLU A 145 7.04 16.99 -24.26
C GLU A 145 5.81 16.20 -23.78
N MET A 146 5.81 15.64 -22.56
CA MET A 146 4.63 14.96 -22.07
C MET A 146 3.49 15.98 -21.89
N THR A 147 2.45 15.85 -22.73
CA THR A 147 1.30 16.76 -22.85
C THR A 147 0.46 16.73 -21.59
N VAL A 148 0.87 17.48 -20.58
CA VAL A 148 0.09 17.74 -19.37
C VAL A 148 -0.45 19.15 -19.49
N LEU A 149 -1.74 19.34 -19.19
CA LEU A 149 -2.38 20.65 -19.15
C LEU A 149 -1.54 21.59 -18.25
N ASN A 150 -1.08 22.73 -18.78
CA ASN A 150 -0.23 23.72 -18.10
C ASN A 150 1.23 23.32 -17.84
N ALA A 151 1.85 22.56 -18.74
CA ALA A 151 3.29 22.29 -18.66
C ALA A 151 4.11 23.60 -18.69
N ARG A 152 4.95 23.78 -17.66
CA ARG A 152 5.89 24.90 -17.57
C ARG A 152 7.26 24.50 -18.12
N PRO A 153 7.74 25.10 -19.22
CA PRO A 153 8.99 24.70 -19.86
C PRO A 153 10.25 25.00 -19.01
N ASP A 154 10.12 25.85 -18.00
CA ASP A 154 11.15 26.25 -17.04
C ASP A 154 11.25 25.31 -15.81
N ARG A 155 10.46 24.23 -15.76
CA ARG A 155 10.42 23.31 -14.61
C ARG A 155 10.78 21.89 -15.01
N TRP A 156 11.52 21.20 -14.14
CA TRP A 156 11.72 19.76 -14.22
C TRP A 156 10.46 19.04 -13.74
N ARG A 157 10.11 17.94 -14.42
CA ARG A 157 9.01 17.09 -14.02
C ARG A 157 9.51 15.69 -13.68
N PHE A 158 9.09 15.20 -12.53
CA PHE A 158 9.44 13.88 -12.03
C PHE A 158 8.17 13.10 -11.73
N ARG A 159 8.08 11.88 -12.22
CA ARG A 159 7.14 10.87 -11.73
C ARG A 159 7.84 10.13 -10.60
N VAL A 160 7.24 10.17 -9.41
CA VAL A 160 7.71 9.40 -8.27
C VAL A 160 6.70 8.31 -8.01
N THR A 161 7.18 7.07 -7.95
CA THR A 161 6.36 5.91 -7.61
C THR A 161 6.92 5.30 -6.34
N ALA A 162 6.06 5.09 -5.35
CA ALA A 162 6.38 4.43 -4.10
C ALA A 162 5.57 3.14 -3.97
N ARG A 163 6.19 2.09 -3.47
CA ARG A 163 5.58 0.80 -3.23
C ARG A 163 5.89 0.27 -1.85
N THR A 164 4.86 -0.24 -1.19
CA THR A 164 4.99 -1.00 0.05
C THR A 164 4.92 -2.51 -0.19
N GLY A 165 5.64 -3.30 0.61
CA GLY A 165 5.53 -4.77 0.63
C GLY A 165 6.44 -5.52 -0.35
N GLY A 166 7.74 -5.20 -0.39
CA GLY A 166 8.76 -5.92 -1.16
C GLY A 166 9.43 -7.11 -0.44
N GLY A 167 9.28 -7.25 0.88
CA GLY A 167 10.01 -8.25 1.67
C GLY A 167 9.13 -9.08 2.61
N GLY A 168 8.54 -10.17 2.10
CA GLY A 168 8.12 -11.37 2.85
C GLY A 168 7.07 -11.27 3.98
N GLY A 169 6.67 -10.08 4.43
CA GLY A 169 5.70 -9.91 5.52
C GLY A 169 4.24 -9.92 5.06
N ARG A 170 3.32 -10.22 5.99
CA ARG A 170 1.85 -10.14 5.81
C ARG A 170 1.32 -8.71 5.57
N ALA A 171 2.18 -7.73 5.34
CA ALA A 171 1.80 -6.35 5.15
C ALA A 171 1.08 -6.18 3.80
N GLY A 172 -0.01 -5.40 3.80
CA GLY A 172 -0.69 -4.99 2.57
C GLY A 172 0.29 -4.38 1.56
N ARG A 173 0.12 -4.72 0.28
CA ARG A 173 0.85 -4.08 -0.83
C ARG A 173 0.05 -2.88 -1.31
N ALA A 174 0.67 -1.72 -1.33
CA ALA A 174 0.14 -0.52 -1.96
C ALA A 174 1.19 0.08 -2.89
N VAL A 175 0.72 0.70 -3.97
CA VAL A 175 1.53 1.51 -4.87
C VAL A 175 0.87 2.87 -4.97
N ALA A 176 1.64 3.92 -4.72
CA ALA A 176 1.20 5.29 -4.85
C ALA A 176 2.14 6.02 -5.81
N GLN A 177 1.59 6.93 -6.60
CA GLN A 177 2.33 7.67 -7.61
C GLN A 177 1.95 9.14 -7.56
N MET A 178 2.95 10.01 -7.69
CA MET A 178 2.76 11.46 -7.78
C MET A 178 3.67 12.05 -8.84
N ILE A 179 3.21 13.14 -9.45
CA ILE A 179 4.02 13.95 -10.35
C ILE A 179 4.46 15.20 -9.57
N PHE A 180 5.77 15.42 -9.52
CA PHE A 180 6.37 16.60 -8.95
C PHE A 180 6.89 17.49 -10.07
N GLU A 181 6.65 18.79 -9.92
CA GLU A 181 7.33 19.80 -10.71
C GLU A 181 8.26 20.58 -9.79
N VAL A 182 9.48 20.82 -10.25
CA VAL A 182 10.54 21.51 -9.51
C VAL A 182 11.13 22.59 -10.40
N ALA A 183 11.48 23.74 -9.83
CA ALA A 183 12.21 24.77 -10.58
C ALA A 183 13.53 24.21 -11.13
N ARG A 184 13.91 24.66 -12.32
CA ARG A 184 15.18 24.31 -12.93
C ARG A 184 16.37 24.93 -12.20
#